data_AF-A0A1Y1IAR4-F1
#
_entry.id   AF-A0A1Y1IAR4-F1
#
_cell.length_a   1.000
_cell.length_b   1.000
_cell.length_c   1.000
_cell.angle_alpha   90.00
_cell.angle_beta   90.00
_cell.angle_gamma   90.00
#
_symmetry.space_group_name_H-M   'P 1'
#
loop_
_entity.id
_entity.type
_entity.pdbx_description
1 polymer ?
#
loop_
_entity_poly.entity_id
_entity_poly.type
_entity_poly.pdbx_seq_one_letter_code
_entity_poly.pdbx_strand_id
1 'polypeptide(L)'
;MSSSGVANACDETKMQDCHEQMSALDELPTHASIVARFGLYEIDGLCNPQVNADGTVWCSCLHCHCWHSYVEGRLPEGTHVQYEVFTREFVHGLAAYLRERAAVYRLPRVKVLEVGAGDGRLSHYLRLLLEPMPGEASKEPVFEIVATDSGQRGLASGQPYGHEVHEQDAVEALAAEQPHIVIACWQPLGVDWTAEIRRTDSVLEYLLIGEKDGGICGHPWLTWGVKADDYCQQSWTAMTTFGRNRLGY
;
A
#
# COMPACT_ATOMS: atom_id res chain seq x y z
N MET A 1 -19.09 -19.45 -51.08
CA MET A 1 -19.59 -19.33 -49.69
C MET A 1 -18.49 -19.82 -48.76
N SER A 2 -17.73 -18.91 -48.16
CA SER A 2 -16.85 -19.18 -47.03
C SER A 2 -16.40 -17.83 -46.47
N SER A 3 -17.05 -17.39 -45.40
CA SER A 3 -16.58 -16.29 -44.56
C SER A 3 -17.16 -16.46 -43.15
N SER A 4 -16.54 -17.33 -42.36
CA SER A 4 -16.81 -17.45 -40.93
C SER A 4 -15.55 -18.02 -40.26
N GLY A 5 -14.61 -17.13 -39.91
CA GLY A 5 -13.36 -17.58 -39.28
C GLY A 5 -12.61 -16.53 -38.47
N VAL A 6 -13.09 -15.28 -38.38
CA VAL A 6 -12.33 -14.19 -37.73
C VAL A 6 -12.99 -13.72 -36.42
N ALA A 7 -14.22 -14.13 -36.13
CA ALA A 7 -14.96 -13.66 -34.95
C ALA A 7 -14.64 -14.44 -33.65
N ASN A 8 -14.11 -15.67 -33.71
CA ASN A 8 -13.93 -16.50 -32.50
C ASN A 8 -12.58 -16.31 -31.79
N ALA A 9 -11.51 -15.99 -32.52
CA ALA A 9 -10.17 -15.88 -31.91
C ALA A 9 -10.02 -14.63 -31.01
N CYS A 10 -10.76 -13.56 -31.31
CA CYS A 10 -10.73 -12.32 -30.54
C CYS A 10 -11.57 -12.41 -29.25
N ASP A 11 -12.44 -13.42 -29.12
CA ASP A 11 -13.32 -13.62 -27.96
C ASP A 11 -12.67 -14.55 -26.92
N GLU A 12 -11.99 -15.61 -27.39
CA GLU A 12 -11.23 -16.53 -26.53
C GLU A 12 -10.03 -15.83 -25.85
N THR A 13 -9.31 -14.99 -26.58
CA THR A 13 -8.16 -14.24 -26.03
C THR A 13 -8.59 -13.28 -24.92
N LYS A 14 -9.73 -12.59 -25.09
CA LYS A 14 -10.25 -11.65 -24.07
C LYS A 14 -10.73 -12.36 -22.81
N MET A 15 -11.38 -13.52 -22.96
CA MET A 15 -11.82 -14.33 -21.81
C MET A 15 -10.63 -14.89 -21.03
N GLN A 16 -9.57 -15.26 -21.73
CA GLN A 16 -8.29 -15.67 -21.14
C GLN A 16 -7.66 -14.52 -20.34
N ASP A 17 -7.54 -13.32 -20.94
CA ASP A 17 -6.97 -12.13 -20.29
C ASP A 17 -7.75 -11.74 -19.02
N CYS A 18 -9.10 -11.76 -19.08
CA CYS A 18 -9.95 -11.51 -17.91
C CYS A 18 -9.73 -12.56 -16.80
N HIS A 19 -9.60 -13.84 -17.17
CA HIS A 19 -9.38 -14.91 -16.22
C HIS A 19 -8.00 -14.80 -15.56
N GLU A 20 -6.97 -14.41 -16.31
CA GLU A 20 -5.62 -14.18 -15.81
C GLU A 20 -5.56 -12.97 -14.87
N GLN A 21 -6.22 -11.84 -15.20
CA GLN A 21 -6.32 -10.68 -14.30
C GLN A 21 -7.05 -11.02 -12.99
N MET A 22 -8.17 -11.75 -13.06
CA MET A 22 -8.90 -12.19 -11.86
C MET A 22 -8.10 -13.20 -11.03
N SER A 23 -7.39 -14.11 -11.69
CA SER A 23 -6.52 -15.10 -11.02
C SER A 23 -5.32 -14.45 -10.33
N ALA A 24 -4.74 -13.39 -10.89
CA ALA A 24 -3.64 -12.65 -10.27
C ALA A 24 -4.11 -11.93 -8.99
N LEU A 25 -5.32 -11.40 -8.97
CA LEU A 25 -5.90 -10.78 -7.77
C LEU A 25 -6.25 -11.80 -6.68
N ASP A 26 -6.48 -13.06 -7.05
CA ASP A 26 -6.67 -14.14 -6.10
C ASP A 26 -5.39 -14.51 -5.33
N GLU A 27 -4.21 -14.07 -5.79
CA GLU A 27 -2.93 -14.22 -5.08
C GLU A 27 -2.86 -13.35 -3.81
N LEU A 28 -3.59 -12.23 -3.78
CA LEU A 28 -3.62 -11.38 -2.60
C LEU A 28 -4.40 -12.07 -1.47
N PRO A 29 -3.80 -12.20 -0.27
CA PRO A 29 -4.49 -12.76 0.87
C PRO A 29 -5.58 -11.80 1.34
N THR A 30 -6.59 -12.34 2.00
CA THR A 30 -7.57 -11.51 2.71
C THR A 30 -7.01 -11.13 4.07
N HIS A 31 -7.47 -10.01 4.63
CA HIS A 31 -7.14 -9.67 6.01
C HIS A 31 -7.47 -10.83 6.97
N ALA A 32 -8.63 -11.46 6.78
CA ALA A 32 -9.06 -12.59 7.59
C ALA A 32 -8.12 -13.81 7.47
N SER A 33 -7.61 -14.11 6.26
CA SER A 33 -6.71 -15.25 6.08
C SER A 33 -5.33 -14.99 6.70
N ILE A 34 -4.81 -13.77 6.63
CA ILE A 34 -3.57 -13.37 7.31
C ILE A 34 -3.72 -13.48 8.83
N VAL A 35 -4.80 -12.90 9.38
CA VAL A 35 -5.07 -12.95 10.83
C VAL A 35 -5.16 -14.38 11.33
N ALA A 36 -5.98 -15.21 10.67
CA ALA A 36 -6.15 -16.61 11.06
C ALA A 36 -4.86 -17.44 10.91
N ARG A 37 -4.07 -17.19 9.85
CA ARG A 37 -2.82 -17.93 9.59
C ARG A 37 -1.76 -17.67 10.66
N PHE A 38 -1.64 -16.42 11.10
CA PHE A 38 -0.57 -16.01 12.00
C PHE A 38 -1.03 -15.75 13.43
N GLY A 39 -2.31 -16.02 13.76
CA GLY A 39 -2.88 -15.75 15.08
C GLY A 39 -2.74 -14.28 15.47
N LEU A 40 -2.82 -13.35 14.50
CA LEU A 40 -2.65 -11.93 14.79
C LEU A 40 -3.78 -11.45 15.69
N TYR A 41 -3.46 -10.57 16.62
CA TYR A 41 -4.40 -9.99 17.60
C TYR A 41 -4.97 -10.99 18.63
N GLU A 42 -4.62 -12.27 18.57
CA GLU A 42 -4.98 -13.22 19.61
C GLU A 42 -4.17 -12.96 20.88
N ILE A 43 -4.88 -12.77 22.01
CA ILE A 43 -4.27 -12.63 23.33
C ILE A 43 -4.41 -13.97 24.04
N ASP A 44 -3.51 -14.90 23.74
CA ASP A 44 -3.42 -16.19 24.44
C ASP A 44 -2.61 -16.10 25.75
N GLY A 45 -2.06 -14.92 26.06
CA GLY A 45 -1.21 -14.67 27.22
C GLY A 45 0.20 -15.23 27.11
N LEU A 46 0.54 -15.89 26.00
CA LEU A 46 1.86 -16.46 25.71
C LEU A 46 2.70 -15.54 24.82
N CYS A 47 2.06 -14.70 24.01
CA CYS A 47 2.73 -13.67 23.23
C CYS A 47 3.17 -12.50 24.10
N ASN A 48 4.49 -12.31 24.23
CA ASN A 48 5.09 -11.20 24.97
C ASN A 48 6.27 -10.61 24.16
N PRO A 49 5.99 -9.73 23.17
CA PRO A 49 7.03 -9.11 22.37
C PRO A 49 7.87 -8.14 23.20
N GLN A 50 9.18 -8.17 22.98
CA GLN A 50 10.16 -7.28 23.58
C GLN A 50 10.85 -6.49 22.46
N VAL A 51 11.14 -5.22 22.72
CA VAL A 51 11.92 -4.40 21.80
C VAL A 51 13.35 -4.36 22.33
N ASN A 52 14.30 -4.86 21.53
CA ASN A 52 15.71 -4.82 21.85
C ASN A 52 16.26 -3.39 21.75
N ALA A 53 17.46 -3.17 22.29
CA ALA A 53 18.11 -1.85 22.28
C ALA A 53 18.41 -1.32 20.86
N ASP A 54 18.48 -2.20 19.87
CA ASP A 54 18.67 -1.86 18.45
C ASP A 54 17.34 -1.61 17.70
N GLY A 55 16.20 -1.65 18.41
CA GLY A 55 14.87 -1.48 17.84
C GLY A 55 14.26 -2.74 17.25
N THR A 56 14.96 -3.88 17.28
CA THR A 56 14.39 -5.15 16.79
C THR A 56 13.32 -5.67 17.75
N VAL A 57 12.20 -6.12 17.19
CA VAL A 57 11.12 -6.76 17.96
C VAL A 57 11.42 -8.26 18.05
N TRP A 58 11.38 -8.81 19.27
CA TRP A 58 11.62 -10.21 19.54
C TRP A 58 10.48 -10.80 20.37
N CYS A 59 10.03 -11.99 19.99
CA CYS A 59 9.13 -12.80 20.81
C CYS A 59 9.44 -14.28 20.58
N SER A 60 9.35 -15.10 21.64
CA SER A 60 9.58 -16.54 21.55
C SER A 60 8.35 -17.35 21.13
N CYS A 61 7.18 -16.71 20.94
CA CYS A 61 5.96 -17.44 20.58
C CYS A 61 5.99 -17.88 19.12
N LEU A 62 5.34 -19.01 18.82
CA LEU A 62 5.31 -19.58 17.48
C LEU A 62 4.69 -18.60 16.46
N HIS A 63 3.63 -17.89 16.85
CA HIS A 63 2.94 -16.92 15.99
C HIS A 63 3.86 -15.79 15.54
N CYS A 64 4.61 -15.15 16.45
CA CYS A 64 5.57 -14.11 16.10
C CYS A 64 6.71 -14.64 15.23
N HIS A 65 7.24 -15.84 15.52
CA HIS A 65 8.28 -16.45 14.68
C HIS A 65 7.78 -16.73 13.25
N CYS A 66 6.56 -17.23 13.10
CA CYS A 66 5.93 -17.46 11.80
C CYS A 66 5.70 -16.13 11.07
N TRP A 67 5.15 -15.13 11.76
CA TRP A 67 4.93 -13.79 11.20
C TRP A 67 6.24 -13.15 10.72
N HIS A 68 7.28 -13.13 11.56
CA HIS A 68 8.60 -12.64 11.17
C HIS A 68 9.15 -13.35 9.94
N SER A 69 9.05 -14.67 9.92
CA SER A 69 9.51 -15.44 8.76
C SER A 69 8.73 -15.13 7.48
N TYR A 70 7.43 -14.85 7.60
CA TYR A 70 6.61 -14.43 6.46
C TYR A 70 7.02 -13.06 5.91
N VAL A 71 7.14 -12.05 6.79
CA VAL A 71 7.48 -10.69 6.35
C VAL A 71 8.94 -10.55 5.94
N GLU A 72 9.83 -11.42 6.42
CA GLU A 72 11.25 -11.43 6.01
C GLU A 72 11.52 -12.31 4.77
N GLY A 73 10.48 -12.82 4.12
CA GLY A 73 10.63 -13.57 2.87
C GLY A 73 11.23 -14.96 3.05
N ARG A 74 11.09 -15.57 4.24
CA ARG A 74 11.69 -16.87 4.59
C ARG A 74 10.72 -18.05 4.50
N LEU A 75 9.45 -17.80 4.18
CA LEU A 75 8.46 -18.87 4.01
C LEU A 75 8.28 -19.22 2.52
N PRO A 76 7.88 -20.46 2.18
CA PRO A 76 7.66 -20.85 0.78
C PRO A 76 6.68 -19.95 0.01
N GLU A 77 5.65 -19.45 0.71
CA GLU A 77 4.61 -18.55 0.19
C GLU A 77 5.03 -17.07 0.07
N GLY A 78 6.21 -16.70 0.55
CA GLY A 78 6.70 -15.33 0.51
C GLY A 78 8.22 -15.37 0.52
N THR A 79 8.82 -15.21 -0.66
CA THR A 79 10.27 -15.28 -0.85
C THR A 79 10.94 -13.91 -0.81
N HIS A 80 10.16 -12.84 -0.65
CA HIS A 80 10.60 -11.46 -0.63
C HIS A 80 10.25 -10.79 0.71
N VAL A 81 11.03 -9.78 1.08
CA VAL A 81 10.76 -8.94 2.26
C VAL A 81 9.50 -8.11 2.02
N GLN A 82 8.62 -8.06 3.02
CA GLN A 82 7.34 -7.35 2.99
C GLN A 82 7.35 -6.27 4.07
N TYR A 83 7.35 -5.01 3.65
CA TYR A 83 7.15 -3.86 4.55
C TYR A 83 5.67 -3.61 4.79
N GLU A 84 4.87 -3.80 3.74
CA GLU A 84 3.42 -3.77 3.79
C GLU A 84 2.89 -5.13 3.38
N VAL A 85 1.89 -5.63 4.12
CA VAL A 85 1.16 -6.84 3.73
C VAL A 85 -0.13 -6.39 3.06
N PHE A 86 -0.07 -6.24 1.74
CA PHE A 86 -1.24 -5.86 0.96
C PHE A 86 -2.30 -6.96 1.02
N THR A 87 -3.49 -6.58 1.45
CA THR A 87 -4.66 -7.46 1.43
C THR A 87 -5.53 -7.14 0.22
N ARG A 88 -6.32 -8.13 -0.22
CA ARG A 88 -7.30 -7.94 -1.29
C ARG A 88 -8.24 -6.77 -0.98
N GLU A 89 -8.74 -6.70 0.25
CA GLU A 89 -9.65 -5.63 0.67
C GLU A 89 -9.00 -4.25 0.56
N PHE A 90 -7.73 -4.14 0.96
CA PHE A 90 -6.98 -2.88 0.88
C PHE A 90 -6.82 -2.40 -0.56
N VAL A 91 -6.33 -3.26 -1.46
CA VAL A 91 -6.07 -2.87 -2.86
C VAL A 91 -7.38 -2.56 -3.59
N HIS A 92 -8.44 -3.35 -3.37
CA HIS A 92 -9.76 -3.05 -3.93
C HIS A 92 -10.33 -1.74 -3.42
N GLY A 93 -10.24 -1.48 -2.11
CA GLY A 93 -10.70 -0.24 -1.51
C GLY A 93 -9.95 0.97 -2.07
N LEU A 94 -8.64 0.86 -2.23
CA LEU A 94 -7.81 1.92 -2.80
C LEU A 94 -8.14 2.18 -4.28
N ALA A 95 -8.32 1.12 -5.09
CA ALA A 95 -8.73 1.27 -6.48
C ALA A 95 -10.12 1.92 -6.62
N ALA A 96 -11.07 1.52 -5.78
CA ALA A 96 -12.41 2.14 -5.75
C ALA A 96 -12.32 3.63 -5.37
N TYR A 97 -11.54 3.95 -4.34
CA TYR A 97 -11.29 5.32 -3.93
C TYR A 97 -10.68 6.17 -5.06
N LEU A 98 -9.69 5.65 -5.79
CA LEU A 98 -9.07 6.36 -6.92
C LEU A 98 -10.09 6.66 -8.03
N ARG A 99 -11.00 5.73 -8.34
CA ARG A 99 -12.13 5.96 -9.26
C ARG A 99 -13.06 7.07 -8.79
N GLU A 100 -13.40 7.08 -7.49
CA GLU A 100 -14.23 8.14 -6.91
C GLU A 100 -13.54 9.51 -7.03
N ARG A 101 -12.24 9.58 -6.72
CA ARG A 101 -11.47 10.84 -6.84
C ARG A 101 -11.40 11.34 -8.29
N ALA A 102 -11.18 10.43 -9.24
CA ALA A 102 -11.20 10.77 -10.66
C ALA A 102 -12.53 11.41 -11.09
N ALA A 103 -13.66 10.89 -10.60
CA ALA A 103 -14.99 11.44 -10.86
C ALA A 103 -15.19 12.81 -10.19
N VAL A 104 -14.73 12.99 -8.95
CA VAL A 104 -14.77 14.28 -8.23
C VAL A 104 -13.98 15.35 -8.97
N TYR A 105 -12.77 15.02 -9.43
CA TYR A 105 -11.91 15.93 -10.19
C TYR A 105 -12.30 16.09 -11.65
N ARG A 106 -13.27 15.28 -12.14
CA ARG A 106 -13.76 15.28 -13.53
C ARG A 106 -12.62 15.09 -14.54
N LEU A 107 -11.67 14.23 -14.19
CA LEU A 107 -10.50 13.94 -15.01
C LEU A 107 -10.80 12.75 -15.92
N PRO A 108 -10.73 12.88 -17.26
CA PRO A 108 -10.85 11.73 -18.17
C PRO A 108 -9.60 10.84 -18.16
N ARG A 109 -8.46 11.39 -17.73
CA ARG A 109 -7.20 10.69 -17.51
C ARG A 109 -6.62 11.11 -16.17
N VAL A 110 -6.27 10.16 -15.33
CA VAL A 110 -5.69 10.40 -14.01
C VAL A 110 -4.29 9.82 -13.97
N LYS A 111 -3.33 10.70 -13.67
CA LYS A 111 -1.94 10.32 -13.44
C LYS A 111 -1.71 10.16 -11.95
N VAL A 112 -1.36 8.95 -11.53
CA VAL A 112 -1.06 8.58 -10.15
C VAL A 112 0.43 8.28 -10.05
N LEU A 113 1.10 8.94 -9.11
CA LEU A 113 2.50 8.67 -8.78
C LEU A 113 2.57 7.96 -7.43
N GLU A 114 3.14 6.76 -7.40
CA GLU A 114 3.57 6.10 -6.16
C GLU A 114 5.05 6.45 -5.90
N VAL A 115 5.33 7.05 -4.74
CA VAL A 115 6.69 7.29 -4.23
C VAL A 115 6.96 6.38 -3.03
N GLY A 116 8.16 5.82 -2.95
CA GLY A 116 8.50 4.79 -1.98
C GLY A 116 7.85 3.45 -2.33
N ALA A 117 7.77 3.14 -3.62
CA ALA A 117 7.06 1.97 -4.14
C ALA A 117 7.72 0.63 -3.76
N GLY A 118 8.96 0.63 -3.28
CA GLY A 118 9.70 -0.57 -2.92
C GLY A 118 9.87 -1.50 -4.12
N ASP A 119 9.15 -2.62 -4.13
CA ASP A 119 9.14 -3.61 -5.21
C ASP A 119 8.03 -3.38 -6.25
N GLY A 120 7.17 -2.36 -6.07
CA GLY A 120 6.10 -2.02 -7.02
C GLY A 120 4.85 -2.88 -6.93
N ARG A 121 4.73 -3.78 -5.94
CA ARG A 121 3.57 -4.68 -5.79
C ARG A 121 2.24 -3.93 -5.72
N LEU A 122 2.20 -2.80 -5.01
CA LEU A 122 0.98 -1.99 -4.91
C LEU A 122 0.53 -1.49 -6.28
N SER A 123 1.43 -0.77 -6.98
CA SER A 123 1.17 -0.27 -8.33
C SER A 123 0.76 -1.38 -9.30
N HIS A 124 1.41 -2.56 -9.23
CA HIS A 124 1.04 -3.70 -10.07
C HIS A 124 -0.44 -4.09 -9.90
N TYR A 125 -0.89 -4.34 -8.66
CA TYR A 125 -2.28 -4.73 -8.42
C TYR A 125 -3.27 -3.58 -8.69
N LEU A 126 -2.87 -2.33 -8.47
CA LEU A 126 -3.69 -1.18 -8.84
C LEU A 126 -3.88 -1.08 -10.36
N ARG A 127 -2.84 -1.34 -11.17
CA ARG A 127 -2.96 -1.38 -12.64
C ARG A 127 -3.96 -2.45 -13.07
N LEU A 128 -3.84 -3.68 -12.55
CA LEU A 128 -4.79 -4.76 -12.84
C LEU A 128 -6.24 -4.38 -12.52
N LEU A 129 -6.48 -3.67 -11.41
CA LEU A 129 -7.82 -3.26 -10.98
C LEU A 129 -8.37 -2.02 -11.70
N LEU A 130 -7.51 -1.17 -12.26
CA LEU A 130 -7.87 0.11 -12.86
C LEU A 130 -7.77 0.10 -14.39
N GLU A 131 -7.15 -0.91 -14.98
CA GLU A 131 -7.17 -1.13 -16.42
C GLU A 131 -8.60 -1.44 -16.91
N PRO A 132 -9.04 -0.81 -18.01
CA PRO A 132 -10.31 -1.15 -18.64
C PRO A 132 -10.30 -2.60 -19.11
N MET A 133 -11.41 -3.31 -18.90
CA MET A 133 -11.58 -4.66 -19.43
C MET A 133 -11.51 -4.64 -20.97
N PRO A 134 -10.79 -5.60 -21.59
CA PRO A 134 -10.64 -5.65 -23.04
C PRO A 134 -11.99 -5.69 -23.78
N GLY A 135 -12.24 -4.71 -24.65
CA GLY A 135 -13.41 -4.70 -25.54
C GLY A 135 -14.64 -3.96 -25.00
N GLU A 136 -14.58 -3.39 -23.80
CA GLU A 136 -15.57 -2.42 -23.35
C GLU A 136 -15.13 -1.01 -23.74
N ALA A 137 -16.00 -0.28 -24.44
CA ALA A 137 -15.86 1.16 -24.60
C ALA A 137 -16.13 1.81 -23.24
N SER A 138 -15.09 1.85 -22.41
CA SER A 138 -15.20 2.34 -21.04
C SER A 138 -15.44 3.86 -21.05
N LYS A 139 -16.50 4.29 -20.37
CA LYS A 139 -16.69 5.70 -19.96
C LYS A 139 -15.89 6.05 -18.71
N GLU A 140 -15.15 5.08 -18.16
CA GLU A 140 -14.33 5.28 -16.97
C GLU A 140 -13.07 6.09 -17.32
N PRO A 141 -12.54 6.82 -16.34
CA PRO A 141 -11.26 7.51 -16.48
C PRO A 141 -10.12 6.52 -16.75
N VAL A 142 -9.18 6.94 -17.60
CA VAL A 142 -7.94 6.18 -17.86
C VAL A 142 -6.93 6.49 -16.76
N PHE A 143 -6.44 5.46 -16.07
CA PHE A 143 -5.39 5.60 -15.07
C PHE A 143 -4.00 5.36 -15.67
N GLU A 144 -3.07 6.25 -15.35
CA GLU A 144 -1.65 6.11 -15.62
C GLU A 144 -0.93 6.06 -14.27
N ILE A 145 -0.40 4.90 -13.90
CA ILE A 145 0.26 4.67 -12.62
C ILE A 145 1.77 4.57 -12.84
N VAL A 146 2.51 5.50 -12.25
CA VAL A 146 3.98 5.51 -12.24
C VAL A 146 4.46 5.14 -10.84
N ALA A 147 5.32 4.13 -10.75
CA ALA A 147 5.90 3.67 -9.49
C ALA A 147 7.36 4.11 -9.41
N THR A 148 7.75 4.75 -8.30
CA THR A 148 9.13 5.23 -8.10
C THR A 148 9.65 4.84 -6.72
N ASP A 149 10.93 4.46 -6.68
CA ASP A 149 11.65 4.20 -5.44
C ASP A 149 13.10 4.65 -5.58
N SER A 150 13.70 5.16 -4.50
CA SER A 150 15.11 5.59 -4.53
C SER A 150 16.13 4.45 -4.66
N GLY A 151 15.71 3.20 -4.50
CA GLY A 151 16.58 2.02 -4.53
C GLY A 151 17.47 1.88 -3.28
N GLN A 152 17.48 2.83 -2.35
CA GLN A 152 18.37 2.83 -1.17
C GLN A 152 18.25 1.58 -0.29
N ARG A 153 17.10 0.90 -0.32
CA ARG A 153 16.87 -0.37 0.41
C ARG A 153 17.04 -1.63 -0.44
N GLY A 154 17.35 -1.49 -1.73
CA GLY A 154 17.59 -2.61 -2.65
C GLY A 154 16.34 -3.40 -3.05
N LEU A 155 15.13 -2.88 -2.80
CA LEU A 155 13.87 -3.62 -2.96
C LEU A 155 13.41 -3.75 -4.42
N ALA A 156 13.69 -2.76 -5.25
CA ALA A 156 13.34 -2.76 -6.68
C ALA A 156 13.97 -3.94 -7.46
N SER A 157 14.99 -4.59 -6.89
CA SER A 157 15.62 -5.78 -7.48
C SER A 157 14.81 -7.08 -7.27
N GLY A 158 13.76 -7.03 -6.45
CA GLY A 158 12.85 -8.15 -6.18
C GLY A 158 11.90 -8.41 -7.35
N GLN A 159 12.20 -9.44 -8.14
CA GLN A 159 11.20 -10.06 -9.01
C GLN A 159 10.05 -10.63 -8.15
N PRO A 160 8.79 -10.63 -8.63
CA PRO A 160 8.37 -10.38 -10.01
C PRO A 160 7.96 -8.93 -10.34
N TYR A 161 7.73 -8.07 -9.35
CA TYR A 161 7.03 -6.77 -9.57
C TYR A 161 7.97 -5.60 -9.91
N GLY A 162 9.25 -5.68 -9.53
CA GLY A 162 10.17 -4.53 -9.59
C GLY A 162 10.54 -4.01 -10.99
N HIS A 163 10.16 -4.70 -12.06
CA HIS A 163 10.49 -4.31 -13.43
C HIS A 163 9.79 -3.03 -13.91
N GLU A 164 8.73 -2.59 -13.24
CA GLU A 164 7.98 -1.37 -13.56
C GLU A 164 8.23 -0.23 -12.57
N VAL A 165 9.19 -0.38 -11.66
CA VAL A 165 9.57 0.66 -10.70
C VAL A 165 10.74 1.46 -11.24
N HIS A 166 10.58 2.77 -11.37
CA HIS A 166 11.65 3.67 -11.78
C HIS A 166 12.53 4.01 -10.57
N GLU A 167 13.83 3.78 -10.69
CA GLU A 167 14.79 4.19 -9.66
C GLU A 167 14.94 5.72 -9.68
N GLN A 168 14.23 6.41 -8.79
CA GLN A 168 14.15 7.88 -8.76
C GLN A 168 13.80 8.39 -7.35
N ASP A 169 14.35 9.54 -6.98
CA ASP A 169 13.98 10.25 -5.76
C ASP A 169 12.53 10.79 -5.83
N ALA A 170 11.84 10.83 -4.69
CA ALA A 170 10.45 11.27 -4.62
C ALA A 170 10.23 12.71 -5.12
N VAL A 171 11.14 13.64 -4.82
CA VAL A 171 11.03 15.04 -5.23
C VAL A 171 11.29 15.20 -6.73
N GLU A 172 12.28 14.47 -7.24
CA GLU A 172 12.57 14.44 -8.68
C GLU A 172 11.40 13.84 -9.48
N ALA A 173 10.78 12.76 -8.96
CA ALA A 173 9.63 12.13 -9.55
C ALA A 173 8.41 13.06 -9.60
N LEU A 174 8.14 13.83 -8.54
CA LEU A 174 7.06 14.82 -8.53
C LEU A 174 7.24 15.86 -9.66
N ALA A 175 8.46 16.38 -9.80
CA ALA A 175 8.79 17.36 -10.83
C ALA A 175 8.64 16.79 -12.24
N ALA A 176 9.15 15.57 -12.47
CA ALA A 176 9.14 14.92 -13.78
C ALA A 176 7.74 14.48 -14.21
N GLU A 177 6.97 13.89 -13.29
CA GLU A 177 5.73 13.22 -13.64
C GLU A 177 4.52 14.15 -13.65
N GLN A 178 4.56 15.27 -12.91
CA GLN A 178 3.42 16.19 -12.75
C GLN A 178 2.10 15.43 -12.47
N PRO A 179 2.05 14.61 -11.41
CA PRO A 179 0.91 13.74 -11.14
C PRO A 179 -0.31 14.55 -10.64
N HIS A 180 -1.49 13.93 -10.76
CA HIS A 180 -2.73 14.46 -10.18
C HIS A 180 -2.94 13.94 -8.75
N ILE A 181 -2.58 12.68 -8.49
CA ILE A 181 -2.69 12.04 -7.18
C ILE A 181 -1.33 11.43 -6.84
N VAL A 182 -0.87 11.61 -5.60
CA VAL A 182 0.36 11.00 -5.10
C VAL A 182 0.04 9.96 -4.03
N ILE A 183 0.59 8.76 -4.13
CA ILE A 183 0.58 7.74 -3.09
C ILE A 183 1.98 7.72 -2.50
N ALA A 184 2.15 8.19 -1.26
CA ALA A 184 3.42 8.19 -0.57
C ALA A 184 3.49 7.03 0.42
N CYS A 185 4.23 6.00 0.05
CA CYS A 185 4.44 4.78 0.82
C CYS A 185 5.70 4.89 1.67
N TRP A 186 5.59 4.53 2.95
CA TRP A 186 6.71 4.21 3.84
C TRP A 186 7.84 5.25 3.82
N GLN A 187 7.49 6.54 3.94
CA GLN A 187 8.47 7.63 3.96
C GLN A 187 9.57 7.34 5.00
N PRO A 188 10.86 7.58 4.72
CA PRO A 188 11.92 7.32 5.69
C PRO A 188 11.72 8.12 6.99
N LEU A 189 12.19 7.56 8.11
CA LEU A 189 12.11 8.20 9.42
C LEU A 189 12.70 9.62 9.39
N GLY A 190 11.92 10.60 9.84
CA GLY A 190 12.32 12.00 9.92
C GLY A 190 12.27 12.75 8.60
N VAL A 191 11.91 12.10 7.49
CA VAL A 191 11.75 12.72 6.18
C VAL A 191 10.30 13.18 6.00
N ASP A 192 10.10 14.32 5.32
CA ASP A 192 8.78 14.81 4.93
C ASP A 192 8.71 15.11 3.44
N TRP A 193 8.13 14.20 2.66
CA TRP A 193 7.84 14.45 1.25
C TRP A 193 6.61 15.34 1.05
N THR A 194 5.75 15.47 2.07
CA THR A 194 4.46 16.15 1.92
C THR A 194 4.59 17.64 1.65
N ALA A 195 5.68 18.27 2.09
CA ALA A 195 5.98 19.66 1.76
C ALA A 195 6.12 19.90 0.25
N GLU A 196 6.85 19.05 -0.46
CA GLU A 196 7.03 19.15 -1.92
C GLU A 196 5.77 18.71 -2.68
N ILE A 197 5.08 17.67 -2.19
CA ILE A 197 3.80 17.25 -2.76
C ILE A 197 2.80 18.43 -2.75
N ARG A 198 2.68 19.16 -1.62
CA ARG A 198 1.79 20.33 -1.50
C ARG A 198 2.25 21.53 -2.36
N ARG A 199 3.51 21.59 -2.75
CA ARG A 199 4.06 22.66 -3.62
C ARG A 199 3.89 22.36 -5.11
N THR A 200 3.54 21.13 -5.47
CA THR A 200 3.43 20.71 -6.87
C THR A 200 2.05 21.07 -7.40
N ASP A 201 1.97 22.05 -8.30
CA ASP A 201 0.70 22.62 -8.79
C ASP A 201 -0.24 21.60 -9.45
N SER A 202 0.30 20.53 -10.07
CA SER A 202 -0.51 19.49 -10.70
C SER A 202 -1.22 18.58 -9.70
N VAL A 203 -0.72 18.51 -8.46
CA VAL A 203 -1.21 17.57 -7.45
C VAL A 203 -2.50 18.10 -6.84
N LEU A 204 -3.56 17.30 -6.98
CA LEU A 204 -4.87 17.56 -6.41
C LEU A 204 -5.02 16.92 -5.03
N GLU A 205 -4.34 15.80 -4.81
CA GLU A 205 -4.44 15.01 -3.58
C GLU A 205 -3.24 14.11 -3.35
N TYR A 206 -2.99 13.78 -2.08
CA TYR A 206 -2.03 12.76 -1.73
C TYR A 206 -2.53 11.84 -0.62
N LEU A 207 -2.10 10.59 -0.69
CA LEU A 207 -2.34 9.54 0.28
C LEU A 207 -1.03 9.20 0.98
N LEU A 208 -1.12 8.96 2.29
CA LEU A 208 0.01 8.50 3.09
C LEU A 208 -0.25 7.05 3.51
N ILE A 209 0.69 6.16 3.18
CA ILE A 209 0.68 4.76 3.62
C ILE A 209 1.92 4.55 4.49
N GLY A 210 1.72 4.08 5.71
CA GLY A 210 2.77 3.83 6.68
C GLY A 210 2.29 4.01 8.11
N GLU A 211 3.20 3.82 9.04
CA GLU A 211 2.90 3.88 10.48
C GLU A 211 2.82 5.33 10.97
N LYS A 212 1.63 5.77 11.35
CA LYS A 212 1.38 7.13 11.86
C LYS A 212 1.84 7.32 13.33
N ASP A 213 1.54 6.35 14.19
CA ASP A 213 1.59 6.52 15.65
C ASP A 213 2.79 5.78 16.25
N GLY A 214 3.90 6.50 16.46
CA GLY A 214 5.11 5.95 17.10
C GLY A 214 5.92 5.00 16.21
N GLY A 215 5.60 4.96 14.92
CA GLY A 215 6.30 4.17 13.92
C GLY A 215 7.56 4.83 13.38
N ILE A 216 8.18 4.16 12.41
CA ILE A 216 9.46 4.58 11.80
C ILE A 216 9.26 5.30 10.44
N CYS A 217 8.05 5.78 10.16
CA CYS A 217 7.70 6.39 8.88
C CYS A 217 7.53 7.90 9.00
N GLY A 218 8.20 8.63 8.11
CA GLY A 218 8.04 10.07 7.93
C GLY A 218 8.43 10.90 9.15
N HIS A 219 8.11 12.19 9.10
CA HIS A 219 8.28 13.09 10.23
C HIS A 219 6.98 13.19 11.04
N PRO A 220 6.97 12.91 12.37
CA PRO A 220 5.75 12.87 13.17
C PRO A 220 4.87 14.12 13.02
N TRP A 221 5.47 15.31 13.14
CA TRP A 221 4.73 16.56 12.96
C TRP A 221 4.48 16.92 11.48
N LEU A 222 5.52 17.04 10.66
CA LEU A 222 5.40 17.58 9.30
C LEU A 222 4.59 16.68 8.35
N THR A 223 4.76 15.36 8.46
CA THR A 223 4.08 14.37 7.62
C THR A 223 2.71 14.00 8.19
N TRP A 224 2.67 13.65 9.48
CA TRP A 224 1.49 13.04 10.10
C TRP A 224 0.65 13.98 10.96
N GLY A 225 1.15 15.18 11.28
CA GLY A 225 0.46 16.15 12.13
C GLY A 225 0.38 15.75 13.61
N VAL A 226 1.22 14.81 14.07
CA VAL A 226 1.22 14.34 15.47
C VAL A 226 1.79 15.42 16.38
N LYS A 227 1.00 15.85 17.38
CA LYS A 227 1.40 16.86 18.37
C LYS A 227 2.07 16.21 19.56
N ALA A 228 2.96 16.95 20.24
CA ALA A 228 3.63 16.47 21.45
C ALA A 228 2.64 16.02 22.56
N ASP A 229 1.46 16.64 22.63
CA ASP A 229 0.43 16.29 23.60
C ASP A 229 -0.21 14.92 23.32
N ASP A 230 -0.14 14.42 22.09
CA ASP A 230 -0.74 13.14 21.68
C ASP A 230 0.03 11.94 22.29
N TYR A 231 1.33 12.09 22.55
CA TYR A 231 2.16 11.05 23.19
C TYR A 231 2.03 11.01 24.72
N CYS A 232 1.60 12.11 25.34
CA CYS A 232 1.45 12.17 26.81
C CYS A 232 0.17 11.47 27.31
N GLN A 233 -0.76 11.11 26.41
CA GLN A 233 -1.96 10.34 26.75
C GLN A 233 -1.78 8.82 26.59
N GLN A 234 -0.70 8.34 25.96
CA GLN A 234 -0.49 6.90 25.70
C GLN A 234 0.60 6.26 26.55
N SER A 235 1.31 7.02 27.40
CA SER A 235 2.19 6.44 28.44
C SER A 235 1.49 6.48 29.80
N TRP A 236 1.34 5.29 30.41
CA TRP A 236 0.78 5.02 31.75
C TRP A 236 -0.74 4.80 31.91
N THR A 237 -1.36 3.95 31.09
CA THR A 237 -2.62 3.30 31.54
C THR A 237 -2.63 1.78 31.34
N ALA A 238 -1.56 1.12 31.79
CA ALA A 238 -1.65 -0.23 32.34
C ALA A 238 -1.43 -0.13 33.86
N MET A 239 -2.40 0.45 34.58
CA MET A 239 -2.63 0.21 36.01
C MET A 239 -3.89 0.96 36.50
N THR A 240 -4.95 0.20 36.76
CA THR A 240 -5.92 0.40 37.84
C THR A 240 -6.69 1.75 37.97
N THR A 241 -8.01 1.63 37.77
CA THR A 241 -9.12 2.20 38.59
C THR A 241 -9.97 3.33 37.99
N PHE A 242 -11.26 2.99 37.83
CA PHE A 242 -12.50 3.78 37.93
C PHE A 242 -12.44 5.31 38.10
N GLY A 243 -13.22 6.01 37.28
CA GLY A 243 -13.70 7.37 37.57
C GLY A 243 -14.72 7.89 36.57
N ARG A 244 -16.01 7.64 36.82
CA ARG A 244 -17.13 8.33 36.15
C ARG A 244 -17.05 9.84 36.40
N ASN A 245 -17.31 10.68 35.38
CA ASN A 245 -18.55 11.47 35.21
C ASN A 245 -18.35 12.76 34.39
N ARG A 246 -19.27 12.91 33.41
CA ARG A 246 -20.12 14.08 33.09
C ARG A 246 -19.53 15.48 32.90
N LEU A 247 -19.83 15.99 31.70
CA LEU A 247 -20.48 17.28 31.36
C LEU A 247 -19.89 18.58 31.90
N GLY A 248 -19.68 19.52 30.96
CA GLY A 248 -20.23 20.86 31.11
C GLY A 248 -19.26 22.02 30.83
N TYR A 249 -19.57 22.71 29.73
CA TYR A 249 -19.17 24.07 29.33
C TYR A 249 -17.73 24.31 28.87
#